data_AF-A0A812NJ43-F1
#
_entry.id   AF-A0A812NJ43-F1
#
_cell.length_a   1.000
_cell.length_b   1.000
_cell.length_c   1.000
_cell.angle_alpha   90.00
_cell.angle_beta   90.00
_cell.angle_gamma   90.00
#
_symmetry.space_group_name_H-M   'P 1'
#
loop_
_entity.id
_entity.type
_entity.pdbx_description
1 polymer ?
#
loop_
_entity_poly.entity_id
_entity_poly.type
_entity_poly.pdbx_seq_one_letter_code
_entity_poly.pdbx_strand_id
1 'polypeptide(L)'
;MKTLTNWVAEFNSLVQEIGRPVLERAQGYYDTRAIWQQAIQDFASQQGELDRVNADLEAAVKNLAKAEAAFEAFLRGSDALSDQQWEELAPAKVGEENDAELDNDPKLLRMIRVSRLGDTVANLQTRRDREAAELGMKREELEEARRRFEYEDQAHSACTWNCSVKRAAPFYEKRRLHELKVDQQLTQLHSVERRLHEARKHLAEVQGAESPVSAKRRSQSRQLDELSLQSFEIAGGEPCEDEFFECDEGSSDTG
;
A
#
# COMPACT_ATOMS: atom_id res chain seq x y z
N MET A 1 -5.15 -10.49 24.90
CA MET A 1 -4.16 -10.90 25.91
C MET A 1 -3.92 -12.41 25.96
N LYS A 2 -4.94 -13.28 26.12
CA LYS A 2 -4.73 -14.75 26.18
C LYS A 2 -3.99 -15.36 24.98
N THR A 3 -4.16 -14.79 23.78
CA THR A 3 -3.49 -15.25 22.54
C THR A 3 -1.98 -14.98 22.54
N LEU A 4 -1.55 -13.80 22.98
CA LEU A 4 -0.13 -13.43 23.05
C LEU A 4 0.59 -14.26 24.11
N THR A 5 -0.01 -14.43 25.29
CA THR A 5 0.58 -15.21 26.39
C THR A 5 0.78 -16.67 26.00
N ASN A 6 -0.21 -17.27 25.33
CA ASN A 6 -0.10 -18.64 24.82
C ASN A 6 0.99 -18.76 23.74
N TRP A 7 1.08 -17.77 22.85
CA TRP A 7 2.12 -17.73 21.83
C TRP A 7 3.53 -17.61 22.43
N VAL A 8 3.74 -16.72 23.40
CA VAL A 8 5.02 -16.58 24.11
C VAL A 8 5.40 -17.88 24.82
N ALA A 9 4.46 -18.54 25.50
CA ALA A 9 4.70 -19.82 26.15
C ALA A 9 5.10 -20.92 25.16
N GLU A 10 4.40 -21.01 24.03
CA GLU A 10 4.70 -21.95 22.95
C GLU A 10 6.07 -21.68 22.31
N PHE A 11 6.41 -20.41 22.06
CA PHE A 11 7.70 -20.01 21.52
C PHE A 11 8.85 -20.32 22.47
N ASN A 12 8.69 -20.01 23.75
CA ASN A 12 9.68 -20.34 24.77
C ASN A 12 9.89 -21.85 24.87
N SER A 13 8.82 -22.65 24.78
CA SER A 13 8.91 -24.10 24.73
C SER A 13 9.74 -24.58 23.52
N LEU A 14 9.48 -24.04 22.33
CA LEU A 14 10.21 -24.42 21.10
C LEU A 14 11.68 -24.00 21.16
N VAL A 15 11.99 -22.82 21.73
CA VAL A 15 13.37 -22.36 21.92
C VAL A 15 14.12 -23.28 22.88
N GLN A 16 13.49 -23.75 23.95
CA GLN A 16 14.08 -24.70 24.89
C GLN A 16 14.28 -26.09 24.25
N GLU A 17 13.32 -26.58 23.48
CA GLU A 17 13.37 -27.89 22.82
C GLU A 17 14.42 -27.95 21.69
N ILE A 18 14.44 -26.93 20.83
CA ILE A 18 15.31 -26.89 19.64
C ILE A 18 16.71 -26.39 20.00
N GLY A 19 16.77 -25.41 20.91
CA GLY A 19 17.98 -24.72 21.33
C GLY A 19 18.26 -23.45 20.51
N ARG A 20 18.50 -22.33 21.20
CA ARG A 20 18.82 -21.02 20.61
C ARG A 20 19.93 -21.07 19.54
N PRO A 21 21.07 -21.78 19.75
CA PRO A 21 22.13 -21.84 18.74
C PRO A 21 21.71 -22.53 17.44
N VAL A 22 20.73 -23.43 17.48
CA VAL A 22 20.20 -24.11 16.29
C VAL A 22 19.32 -23.15 15.49
N LEU A 23 18.50 -22.36 16.18
CA LEU A 23 17.66 -21.33 15.55
C LEU A 23 18.50 -20.24 14.89
N GLU A 24 19.50 -19.69 15.60
CA GLU A 24 20.39 -18.66 15.07
C GLU A 24 21.15 -19.11 13.82
N ARG A 25 21.64 -20.37 13.80
CA ARG A 25 22.28 -20.94 12.60
C ARG A 25 21.33 -21.18 11.44
N ALA A 26 20.04 -21.38 11.70
CA ALA A 26 19.02 -21.58 10.67
C ALA A 26 18.43 -20.26 10.15
N GLN A 27 18.65 -19.15 10.87
CA GLN A 27 18.02 -17.87 10.60
C GLN A 27 18.26 -17.39 9.17
N GLY A 28 19.51 -17.41 8.68
CA GLY A 28 19.83 -16.96 7.32
C GLY A 28 19.02 -17.69 6.22
N TYR A 29 18.79 -19.00 6.38
CA TYR A 29 17.95 -19.77 5.46
C TYR A 29 16.49 -19.31 5.46
N TYR A 30 15.92 -19.14 6.65
CA TYR A 30 14.51 -18.74 6.75
C TYR A 30 14.29 -17.27 6.38
N ASP A 31 15.26 -16.40 6.63
CA ASP A 31 15.23 -14.99 6.23
C ASP A 31 15.31 -14.87 4.70
N THR A 32 16.24 -15.57 4.04
CA THR A 32 16.33 -15.58 2.56
C THR A 32 15.08 -16.18 1.91
N ARG A 33 14.51 -17.23 2.50
CA ARG A 33 13.23 -17.80 2.07
C ARG A 33 12.08 -16.79 2.21
N ALA A 34 12.02 -16.07 3.33
CA ALA A 34 10.99 -15.06 3.56
C ALA A 34 11.11 -13.90 2.56
N ILE A 35 12.31 -13.40 2.32
CA ILE A 35 12.58 -12.36 1.31
C ILE A 35 12.14 -12.81 -0.08
N TRP A 36 12.47 -14.05 -0.47
CA TRP A 36 12.04 -14.60 -1.76
C TRP A 36 10.51 -14.71 -1.86
N GLN A 37 9.84 -15.18 -0.80
CA GLN A 37 8.37 -15.24 -0.76
C GLN A 37 7.72 -13.86 -0.85
N GLN A 38 8.29 -12.85 -0.20
CA GLN A 38 7.83 -11.48 -0.29
C GLN A 38 7.98 -10.95 -1.72
N ALA A 39 9.15 -11.15 -2.34
CA ALA A 39 9.40 -10.72 -3.71
C ALA A 39 8.44 -11.38 -4.73
N ILE A 40 8.03 -12.64 -4.50
CA ILE A 40 6.99 -13.30 -5.33
C ILE A 40 5.65 -12.56 -5.21
N GLN A 41 5.25 -12.19 -3.98
CA GLN A 41 3.98 -11.51 -3.74
C GLN A 41 3.99 -10.09 -4.32
N ASP A 42 5.08 -9.36 -4.13
CA ASP A 42 5.25 -8.00 -4.66
C ASP A 42 5.21 -8.00 -6.19
N PHE A 43 5.91 -8.95 -6.82
CA PHE A 43 5.87 -9.12 -8.28
C PHE A 43 4.45 -9.43 -8.78
N ALA A 44 3.74 -10.34 -8.12
CA ALA A 44 2.37 -10.68 -8.49
C ALA A 44 1.40 -9.50 -8.31
N SER A 45 1.57 -8.73 -7.23
CA SER A 45 0.79 -7.50 -7.00
C SER A 45 1.04 -6.47 -8.10
N GLN A 46 2.30 -6.22 -8.43
CA GLN A 46 2.69 -5.25 -9.46
C GLN A 46 2.21 -5.67 -10.86
N GLN A 47 2.27 -6.97 -11.17
CA GLN A 47 1.70 -7.51 -12.40
C GLN A 47 0.19 -7.23 -12.47
N GLY A 48 -0.53 -7.45 -11.36
CA GLY A 48 -1.95 -7.15 -11.28
C GLY A 48 -2.29 -5.67 -11.50
N GLU A 49 -1.47 -4.75 -11.01
CA GLU A 49 -1.64 -3.31 -11.28
C GLU A 49 -1.39 -2.96 -12.75
N LEU A 50 -0.34 -3.51 -13.36
CA LEU A 50 -0.06 -3.31 -14.78
C LEU A 50 -1.21 -3.84 -15.66
N ASP A 51 -1.76 -5.01 -15.33
CA ASP A 51 -2.89 -5.61 -16.05
C ASP A 51 -4.14 -4.71 -15.97
N ARG A 52 -4.41 -4.09 -14.80
CA ARG A 52 -5.50 -3.11 -14.66
C ARG A 52 -5.28 -1.88 -15.53
N VAL A 53 -4.08 -1.30 -15.49
CA VAL A 53 -3.76 -0.11 -16.30
C VAL A 53 -3.86 -0.42 -17.80
N ASN A 54 -3.46 -1.61 -18.23
CA ASN A 54 -3.63 -2.05 -19.62
C ASN A 54 -5.11 -2.16 -20.00
N ALA A 55 -5.96 -2.73 -19.14
CA ALA A 55 -7.39 -2.80 -19.39
C ALA A 55 -8.03 -1.41 -19.49
N ASP A 56 -7.65 -0.48 -18.59
CA ASP A 56 -8.10 0.91 -18.62
C ASP A 56 -7.65 1.62 -19.90
N LEU A 57 -6.39 1.41 -20.32
CA LEU A 57 -5.84 1.97 -21.55
C LEU A 57 -6.57 1.44 -22.80
N GLU A 58 -6.83 0.14 -22.88
CA GLU A 58 -7.60 -0.43 -23.98
C GLU A 58 -9.01 0.15 -24.08
N ALA A 59 -9.67 0.36 -22.93
CA ALA A 59 -10.99 1.00 -22.88
C ALA A 59 -10.90 2.46 -23.35
N ALA A 60 -9.92 3.21 -22.88
CA ALA A 60 -9.71 4.61 -23.26
C ALA A 60 -9.42 4.77 -24.76
N VAL A 61 -8.58 3.91 -25.35
CA VAL A 61 -8.28 3.91 -26.79
C VAL A 61 -9.53 3.59 -27.61
N LYS A 62 -10.34 2.62 -27.19
CA LYS A 62 -11.63 2.32 -27.85
C LYS A 62 -12.60 3.50 -27.76
N ASN A 63 -12.64 4.20 -26.64
CA ASN A 63 -13.49 5.38 -26.47
C ASN A 63 -13.03 6.55 -27.32
N LEU A 64 -11.71 6.80 -27.38
CA LEU A 64 -11.13 7.82 -28.27
C LEU A 64 -11.44 7.53 -29.74
N ALA A 65 -11.23 6.30 -30.21
CA ALA A 65 -11.54 5.93 -31.60
C ALA A 65 -13.02 6.12 -31.95
N LYS A 66 -13.93 5.82 -31.00
CA LYS A 66 -15.37 6.10 -31.16
C LYS A 66 -15.66 7.59 -31.24
N ALA A 67 -15.03 8.40 -30.37
CA ALA A 67 -15.17 9.85 -30.37
C ALA A 67 -14.65 10.46 -31.69
N GLU A 68 -13.48 10.04 -32.16
CA GLU A 68 -12.89 10.51 -33.42
C GLU A 68 -13.81 10.19 -34.61
N ALA A 69 -14.29 8.94 -34.71
CA ALA A 69 -15.22 8.54 -35.77
C ALA A 69 -16.53 9.34 -35.73
N ALA A 70 -17.07 9.58 -34.54
CA ALA A 70 -18.29 10.38 -34.37
C ALA A 70 -18.07 11.87 -34.68
N PHE A 71 -16.90 12.40 -34.34
CA PHE A 71 -16.51 13.77 -34.67
C PHE A 71 -16.35 13.93 -36.19
N GLU A 72 -15.68 13.00 -36.87
CA GLU A 72 -15.59 13.01 -38.33
C GLU A 72 -16.96 12.93 -39.01
N ALA A 73 -17.85 12.07 -38.52
CA ALA A 73 -19.20 11.94 -39.02
C ALA A 73 -19.98 13.26 -38.88
N PHE A 74 -19.82 13.94 -37.74
CA PHE A 74 -20.40 15.25 -37.48
C PHE A 74 -19.88 16.32 -38.45
N LEU A 75 -18.56 16.35 -38.71
CA LEU A 75 -17.97 17.27 -39.69
C LEU A 75 -18.49 17.06 -41.12
N ARG A 76 -18.94 15.83 -41.44
CA ARG A 76 -19.58 15.49 -42.73
C ARG A 76 -21.09 15.76 -42.76
N GLY A 77 -21.66 16.32 -41.68
CA GLY A 77 -23.08 16.65 -41.58
C GLY A 77 -23.99 15.50 -41.16
N SER A 78 -23.43 14.41 -40.61
CA SER A 78 -24.21 13.31 -40.03
C SER A 78 -24.04 13.27 -38.51
N ASP A 79 -25.14 13.12 -37.77
CA ASP A 79 -25.06 12.91 -36.32
C ASP A 79 -24.93 11.42 -36.01
N ALA A 80 -23.70 10.97 -35.75
CA ALA A 80 -23.41 9.58 -35.43
C ALA A 80 -23.65 9.21 -33.95
N LEU A 81 -23.61 10.21 -33.04
CA LEU A 81 -23.84 10.04 -31.61
C LEU A 81 -24.75 11.16 -31.10
N SER A 82 -25.67 10.82 -30.20
CA SER A 82 -26.47 11.81 -29.48
C SER A 82 -25.64 12.56 -28.43
N ASP A 83 -26.11 13.72 -27.98
CA ASP A 83 -25.39 14.49 -26.95
C ASP A 83 -25.28 13.74 -25.61
N GLN A 84 -26.24 12.88 -25.29
CA GLN A 84 -26.19 11.99 -24.13
C GLN A 84 -25.08 10.93 -24.28
N GLN A 85 -24.95 10.33 -25.47
CA GLN A 85 -23.86 9.38 -25.75
C GLN A 85 -22.49 10.05 -25.71
N TRP A 86 -22.40 11.32 -26.13
CA TRP A 86 -21.18 12.10 -25.99
C TRP A 86 -20.83 12.39 -24.53
N GLU A 87 -21.82 12.70 -23.69
CA GLU A 87 -21.59 12.95 -22.27
C GLU A 87 -21.17 11.68 -21.52
N GLU A 88 -21.75 10.53 -21.86
CA GLU A 88 -21.33 9.23 -21.33
C GLU A 88 -19.90 8.84 -21.77
N LEU A 89 -19.52 9.19 -23.00
CA LEU A 89 -18.22 8.84 -23.58
C LEU A 89 -17.10 9.78 -23.09
N ALA A 90 -17.40 11.07 -22.95
CA ALA A 90 -16.46 12.11 -22.55
C ALA A 90 -17.21 13.23 -21.80
N PRO A 91 -17.32 13.13 -20.46
CA PRO A 91 -18.00 14.13 -19.66
C PRO A 91 -17.41 15.51 -19.90
N ALA A 92 -18.28 16.50 -20.15
CA ALA A 92 -17.83 17.87 -20.39
C ALA A 92 -17.30 18.55 -19.12
N LYS A 93 -17.52 17.96 -17.93
CA LYS A 93 -17.20 18.58 -16.64
C LYS A 93 -16.03 17.90 -15.93
N VAL A 94 -14.85 18.51 -16.04
CA VAL A 94 -13.76 18.35 -15.08
C VAL A 94 -13.28 19.77 -14.74
N GLY A 95 -13.88 20.38 -13.72
CA GLY A 95 -13.58 21.73 -13.25
C GLY A 95 -14.62 22.77 -13.68
N GLU A 96 -15.28 23.36 -12.68
CA GLU A 96 -16.04 24.61 -12.83
C GLU A 96 -15.02 25.70 -13.20
N GLU A 97 -15.05 26.26 -14.43
CA GLU A 97 -14.59 27.66 -14.63
C GLU A 97 -14.84 28.29 -16.01
N ASN A 98 -15.28 27.59 -17.08
CA ASN A 98 -15.45 28.25 -18.40
C ASN A 98 -16.64 27.77 -19.26
N ASP A 99 -17.79 27.43 -18.65
CA ASP A 99 -18.90 26.76 -19.35
C ASP A 99 -19.75 27.67 -20.28
N ALA A 100 -19.83 28.98 -20.05
CA ALA A 100 -20.83 29.82 -20.73
C ALA A 100 -20.55 30.13 -22.22
N GLU A 101 -19.28 30.10 -22.67
CA GLU A 101 -18.93 30.30 -24.08
C GLU A 101 -18.78 28.99 -24.87
N LEU A 102 -18.47 27.88 -24.18
CA LEU A 102 -18.28 26.56 -24.79
C LEU A 102 -19.60 25.88 -25.21
N ASP A 103 -20.70 26.20 -24.52
CA ASP A 103 -22.03 25.66 -24.84
C ASP A 103 -22.63 26.24 -26.13
N ASN A 104 -22.08 27.35 -26.67
CA ASN A 104 -22.61 28.01 -27.87
C ASN A 104 -22.08 27.42 -29.19
N ASP A 105 -20.99 26.64 -29.17
CA ASP A 105 -20.44 25.98 -30.37
C ASP A 105 -20.33 24.44 -30.17
N PRO A 106 -21.27 23.65 -30.74
CA PRO A 106 -21.25 22.20 -30.60
C PRO A 106 -20.03 21.54 -31.26
N LYS A 107 -19.40 22.19 -32.24
CA LYS A 107 -18.17 21.71 -32.86
C LYS A 107 -16.99 21.86 -31.92
N LEU A 108 -16.89 23.01 -31.27
CA LEU A 108 -15.84 23.29 -30.28
C LEU A 108 -15.96 22.35 -29.07
N LEU A 109 -17.17 22.14 -28.57
CA LEU A 109 -17.43 21.22 -27.46
C LEU A 109 -17.01 19.77 -27.80
N ARG A 110 -17.41 19.26 -28.96
CA ARG A 110 -17.04 17.90 -29.41
C ARG A 110 -15.53 17.78 -29.62
N MET A 111 -14.86 18.81 -30.14
CA MET A 111 -13.41 18.82 -30.29
C MET A 111 -12.68 18.77 -28.94
N ILE A 112 -13.13 19.52 -27.93
CA ILE A 112 -12.57 19.48 -26.57
C ILE A 112 -12.76 18.10 -25.94
N ARG A 113 -13.93 17.48 -26.10
CA ARG A 113 -14.20 16.11 -25.63
C ARG A 113 -13.22 15.10 -26.24
N VAL A 114 -12.99 15.17 -27.55
CA VAL A 114 -11.99 14.33 -28.24
C VAL A 114 -10.58 14.60 -27.68
N SER A 115 -10.19 15.86 -27.51
CA SER A 115 -8.88 16.24 -26.96
C SER A 115 -8.66 15.66 -25.56
N ARG A 116 -9.67 15.75 -24.68
CA ARG A 116 -9.59 15.20 -23.30
C ARG A 116 -9.45 13.68 -23.28
N LEU A 117 -10.13 12.99 -24.19
CA LEU A 117 -9.93 11.55 -24.37
C LEU A 117 -8.50 11.25 -24.85
N GLY A 118 -7.95 12.08 -25.74
CA GLY A 118 -6.55 12.04 -26.14
C GLY A 118 -5.59 12.18 -24.95
N ASP A 119 -5.80 13.19 -24.10
CA ASP A 119 -5.01 13.41 -22.88
C ASP A 119 -5.12 12.23 -21.92
N THR A 120 -6.32 11.65 -21.78
CA THR A 120 -6.56 10.46 -20.94
C THR A 120 -5.76 9.27 -21.45
N VAL A 121 -5.77 9.02 -22.76
CA VAL A 121 -4.96 7.95 -23.39
C VAL A 121 -3.47 8.21 -23.15
N ALA A 122 -2.99 9.43 -23.37
CA ALA A 122 -1.58 9.78 -23.16
C ALA A 122 -1.13 9.61 -21.70
N ASN A 123 -1.98 10.01 -20.74
CA ASN A 123 -1.75 9.81 -19.32
C ASN A 123 -1.71 8.32 -18.93
N LEU A 124 -2.63 7.52 -19.47
CA LEU A 124 -2.66 6.07 -19.25
C LEU A 124 -1.46 5.35 -19.88
N GLN A 125 -1.01 5.79 -21.05
CA GLN A 125 0.23 5.29 -21.68
C GLN A 125 1.45 5.58 -20.79
N THR A 126 1.58 6.81 -20.31
CA THR A 126 2.67 7.20 -19.41
C THR A 126 2.63 6.38 -18.11
N ARG A 127 1.43 6.17 -17.57
CA ARG A 127 1.24 5.33 -16.38
C ARG A 127 1.63 3.88 -16.66
N ARG A 128 1.16 3.28 -17.76
CA ARG A 128 1.53 1.93 -18.19
C ARG A 128 3.05 1.78 -18.26
N ASP A 129 3.73 2.73 -18.88
CA ASP A 129 5.18 2.66 -19.05
C ASP A 129 5.92 2.72 -17.72
N ARG A 130 5.41 3.53 -16.77
CA ARG A 130 5.91 3.54 -15.38
C ARG A 130 5.68 2.21 -14.68
N GLU A 131 4.46 1.67 -14.72
CA GLU A 131 4.14 0.40 -14.06
C GLU A 131 4.91 -0.78 -14.68
N ALA A 132 5.18 -0.74 -15.99
CA ALA A 132 5.99 -1.72 -16.69
C ALA A 132 7.47 -1.63 -16.30
N ALA A 133 8.00 -0.42 -16.12
CA ALA A 133 9.35 -0.22 -15.60
C ALA A 133 9.48 -0.73 -14.16
N GLU A 134 8.50 -0.43 -13.30
CA GLU A 134 8.43 -0.94 -11.93
C GLU A 134 8.38 -2.46 -11.89
N LEU A 135 7.55 -3.08 -12.73
CA LEU A 135 7.51 -4.55 -12.87
C LEU A 135 8.86 -5.13 -13.31
N GLY A 136 9.59 -4.42 -14.17
CA GLY A 136 10.97 -4.74 -14.55
C GLY A 136 11.90 -4.80 -13.34
N MET A 137 11.87 -3.77 -12.49
CA MET A 137 12.66 -3.74 -11.25
C MET A 137 12.24 -4.87 -10.29
N LYS A 138 10.94 -5.10 -10.11
CA LYS A 138 10.42 -6.21 -9.28
C LYS A 138 10.83 -7.59 -9.79
N ARG A 139 10.96 -7.76 -11.11
CA ARG A 139 11.50 -9.00 -11.71
C ARG A 139 12.95 -9.22 -11.32
N GLU A 140 13.78 -8.17 -11.41
CA GLU A 140 15.20 -8.26 -11.02
C GLU A 140 15.35 -8.55 -9.52
N GLU A 141 14.56 -7.90 -8.66
CA GLU A 141 14.52 -8.18 -7.22
C GLU A 141 14.11 -9.63 -6.93
N LEU A 142 13.08 -10.14 -7.62
CA LEU A 142 12.63 -11.51 -7.51
C LEU A 142 13.71 -12.51 -7.94
N GLU A 143 14.40 -12.26 -9.04
CA GLU A 143 15.48 -13.11 -9.55
C GLU A 143 16.70 -13.10 -8.63
N GLU A 144 17.07 -11.95 -8.05
CA GLU A 144 18.13 -11.85 -7.05
C GLU A 144 17.76 -12.60 -5.75
N ALA A 145 16.56 -12.38 -5.23
CA ALA A 145 16.08 -13.07 -4.03
C ALA A 145 16.02 -14.59 -4.25
N ARG A 146 15.57 -15.03 -5.43
CA ARG A 146 15.58 -16.42 -5.85
C ARG A 146 16.99 -16.99 -5.87
N ARG A 147 17.96 -16.31 -6.50
CA ARG A 147 19.36 -16.77 -6.56
C ARG A 147 19.97 -16.93 -5.18
N ARG A 148 19.73 -15.98 -4.27
CA ARG A 148 20.20 -16.06 -2.87
C ARG A 148 19.59 -17.25 -2.14
N PHE A 149 18.28 -17.45 -2.28
CA PHE A 149 17.61 -18.58 -1.65
C PHE A 149 18.08 -19.91 -2.24
N GLU A 150 18.19 -20.04 -3.56
CA GLU A 150 18.67 -21.26 -4.21
C GLU A 150 20.12 -21.60 -3.82
N TYR A 151 20.98 -20.61 -3.67
CA TYR A 151 22.35 -20.81 -3.16
C TYR A 151 22.36 -21.36 -1.74
N GLU A 152 21.56 -20.76 -0.85
CA GLU A 152 21.44 -21.20 0.53
C GLU A 152 20.79 -22.60 0.61
N ASP A 153 19.74 -22.85 -0.17
CA ASP A 153 19.06 -24.15 -0.23
C ASP A 153 19.98 -25.25 -0.77
N GLN A 154 20.80 -24.96 -1.78
CA GLN A 154 21.83 -25.88 -2.25
C GLN A 154 22.86 -26.21 -1.16
N ALA A 155 23.30 -25.22 -0.36
CA ALA A 155 24.21 -25.45 0.75
C ALA A 155 23.64 -26.41 1.80
N HIS A 156 22.30 -26.45 1.95
CA HIS A 156 21.61 -27.35 2.89
C HIS A 156 20.98 -28.59 2.24
N SER A 157 21.03 -28.73 0.92
CA SER A 157 20.39 -29.82 0.17
C SER A 157 20.93 -31.22 0.53
N ALA A 158 22.23 -31.32 0.79
CA ALA A 158 22.90 -32.55 1.22
C ALA A 158 22.93 -32.73 2.75
N CYS A 159 22.29 -31.83 3.52
CA CYS A 159 22.42 -31.84 4.96
C CYS A 159 21.57 -32.97 5.59
N THR A 160 22.13 -33.63 6.60
CA THR A 160 21.48 -34.76 7.30
C THR A 160 20.33 -34.29 8.21
N TRP A 161 19.61 -35.23 8.84
CA TRP A 161 18.51 -34.94 9.78
C TRP A 161 18.88 -33.98 10.92
N ASN A 162 20.18 -33.87 11.26
CA ASN A 162 20.68 -32.98 12.32
C ASN A 162 20.97 -31.54 11.85
N CYS A 163 20.71 -31.20 10.59
CA CYS A 163 20.84 -29.85 10.06
C CYS A 163 20.04 -28.84 10.90
N SER A 164 20.63 -27.68 11.19
CA SER A 164 19.94 -26.61 11.92
C SER A 164 18.67 -26.15 11.20
N VAL A 165 18.68 -26.08 9.87
CA VAL A 165 17.52 -25.69 9.06
C VAL A 165 16.35 -26.64 9.27
N LYS A 166 16.58 -27.96 9.21
CA LYS A 166 15.53 -28.99 9.39
C LYS A 166 15.01 -29.00 10.83
N ARG A 167 15.90 -28.92 11.81
CA ARG A 167 15.53 -28.90 13.24
C ARG A 167 14.79 -27.63 13.65
N ALA A 168 15.10 -26.50 13.05
CA ALA A 168 14.45 -25.22 13.31
C ALA A 168 13.10 -25.06 12.58
N ALA A 169 12.76 -25.94 11.63
CA ALA A 169 11.55 -25.81 10.82
C ALA A 169 10.24 -25.60 11.64
N PRO A 170 9.98 -26.36 12.73
CA PRO A 170 8.76 -26.17 13.51
C PRO A 170 8.65 -24.77 14.12
N PHE A 171 9.78 -24.15 14.51
CA PHE A 171 9.81 -22.81 15.06
C PHE A 171 9.45 -21.77 13.99
N TYR A 172 10.13 -21.79 12.85
CA TYR A 172 9.89 -20.81 11.78
C TYR A 172 8.53 -20.98 11.09
N GLU A 173 8.01 -22.20 11.01
CA GLU A 173 6.65 -22.44 10.50
C GLU A 173 5.58 -21.85 11.44
N LYS A 174 5.70 -22.09 12.76
CA LYS A 174 4.78 -21.49 13.74
C LYS A 174 4.90 -19.98 13.81
N ARG A 175 6.12 -19.44 13.65
CA ARG A 175 6.37 -18.00 13.56
C ARG A 175 5.60 -17.39 12.40
N ARG A 176 5.78 -17.96 11.20
CA ARG A 176 5.09 -17.51 9.99
C ARG A 176 3.58 -17.59 10.11
N LEU A 177 3.03 -18.67 10.68
CA LEU A 177 1.59 -18.81 10.90
C LEU A 177 1.03 -17.75 11.87
N HIS A 178 1.83 -17.36 12.86
CA HIS A 178 1.45 -16.28 13.77
C HIS A 178 1.52 -14.91 13.10
N GLU A 179 2.60 -14.61 12.38
CA GLU A 179 2.76 -13.37 11.60
C GLU A 179 1.57 -13.19 10.64
N LEU A 180 1.18 -14.25 9.91
CA LEU A 180 0.00 -14.21 9.05
C LEU A 180 -1.30 -13.87 9.80
N LYS A 181 -1.49 -14.39 11.02
CA LYS A 181 -2.66 -14.06 11.83
C LYS A 181 -2.64 -12.61 12.30
N VAL A 182 -1.46 -12.09 12.64
CA VAL A 182 -1.28 -10.69 13.01
C VAL A 182 -1.59 -9.78 11.82
N ASP A 183 -1.10 -10.11 10.63
CA ASP A 183 -1.39 -9.34 9.40
C ASP A 183 -2.87 -9.33 9.05
N GLN A 184 -3.57 -10.45 9.25
CA GLN A 184 -5.02 -10.51 9.10
C GLN A 184 -5.75 -9.60 10.09
N GLN A 185 -5.31 -9.57 11.36
CA GLN A 185 -5.88 -8.70 12.38
C GLN A 185 -5.61 -7.22 12.08
N LEU A 186 -4.40 -6.88 11.62
CA LEU A 186 -4.04 -5.53 11.20
C LEU A 186 -4.87 -5.07 10.00
N THR A 187 -5.07 -5.95 9.01
CA THR A 187 -5.92 -5.66 7.84
C THR A 187 -7.36 -5.36 8.25
N GLN A 188 -7.91 -6.12 9.20
CA GLN A 188 -9.24 -5.86 9.75
C GLN A 188 -9.30 -4.52 10.49
N LEU A 189 -8.26 -4.20 11.25
CA LEU A 189 -8.15 -2.93 11.99
C LEU A 189 -8.09 -1.74 11.02
N HIS A 190 -7.23 -1.78 10.00
CA HIS A 190 -7.17 -0.74 8.96
C HIS A 190 -8.50 -0.61 8.19
N SER A 191 -9.26 -1.69 8.00
CA SER A 191 -10.60 -1.63 7.41
C SER A 191 -11.60 -0.89 8.33
N VAL A 192 -11.54 -1.14 9.64
CA VAL A 192 -12.36 -0.40 10.63
C VAL A 192 -11.96 1.07 10.66
N GLU A 193 -10.67 1.39 10.66
CA GLU A 193 -10.17 2.77 10.66
C GLU A 193 -10.61 3.55 9.43
N ARG A 194 -10.53 2.94 8.24
CA ARG A 194 -11.05 3.56 7.00
C ARG A 194 -12.53 3.88 7.10
N ARG A 195 -13.35 2.91 7.55
CA ARG A 195 -14.79 3.13 7.75
C ARG A 195 -15.07 4.22 8.78
N LEU A 196 -14.28 4.29 9.85
CA LEU A 196 -14.41 5.32 10.87
C LEU A 196 -14.03 6.70 10.32
N HIS A 197 -12.98 6.77 9.51
CA HIS A 197 -12.57 8.00 8.83
C HIS A 197 -13.64 8.48 7.84
N GLU A 198 -14.19 7.57 7.03
CA GLU A 198 -15.31 7.85 6.12
C GLU A 198 -16.56 8.32 6.87
N ALA A 199 -16.91 7.67 7.99
CA ALA A 199 -18.04 8.08 8.83
C ALA A 199 -17.82 9.47 9.44
N ARG A 200 -16.59 9.79 9.88
CA ARG A 200 -16.23 11.13 10.36
C ARG A 200 -16.33 12.18 9.27
N LYS A 201 -15.86 11.87 8.06
CA LYS A 201 -15.98 12.75 6.90
C LYS A 201 -17.45 13.02 6.56
N HIS A 202 -18.27 11.99 6.50
CA HIS A 202 -19.70 12.11 6.26
C HIS A 202 -20.41 12.93 7.37
N LEU A 203 -20.05 12.73 8.64
CA LEU A 203 -20.59 13.56 9.74
C LEU A 203 -20.17 15.03 9.62
N ALA A 204 -18.94 15.31 9.20
CA ALA A 204 -18.49 16.68 8.96
C ALA A 204 -19.23 17.34 7.79
N GLU A 205 -19.52 16.58 6.73
CA GLU A 205 -20.33 17.04 5.58
C GLU A 205 -21.79 17.31 5.97
N VAL A 206 -22.43 16.41 6.75
CA VAL A 206 -23.79 16.60 7.25
C VAL A 206 -23.88 17.79 8.23
N GLN A 207 -22.90 17.95 9.13
CA GLN A 207 -22.84 19.11 10.03
C GLN A 207 -22.49 20.43 9.31
N GLY A 208 -21.81 20.37 8.16
CA GLY A 208 -21.55 21.53 7.30
C GLY A 208 -22.74 21.91 6.41
N ALA A 209 -23.63 20.95 6.12
CA ALA A 209 -24.86 21.17 5.34
C ALA A 209 -26.04 21.71 6.17
N GLU A 210 -26.00 21.60 7.51
CA GLU A 210 -26.97 22.22 8.40
C GLU A 210 -26.64 23.69 8.71
N SER A 211 -27.17 24.60 7.90
CA SER A 211 -27.55 26.01 8.15
C SER A 211 -26.60 26.96 8.96
N PRO A 212 -26.31 28.20 8.48
CA PRO A 212 -25.24 29.06 9.01
C PRO A 212 -25.45 29.69 10.40
N VAL A 213 -26.48 29.30 11.15
CA VAL A 213 -26.94 30.08 12.33
C VAL A 213 -26.24 29.65 13.64
N SER A 214 -25.55 28.52 13.68
CA SER A 214 -24.94 28.01 14.94
C SER A 214 -23.42 28.17 15.04
N ALA A 215 -22.76 28.78 14.04
CA ALA A 215 -21.29 28.90 13.98
C ALA A 215 -20.69 29.79 15.09
N LYS A 216 -21.48 30.59 15.82
CA LYS A 216 -20.97 31.53 16.84
C LYS A 216 -20.72 30.94 18.23
N ARG A 217 -21.08 29.67 18.49
CA ARG A 217 -20.90 29.05 19.84
C ARG A 217 -19.84 27.95 19.93
N ARG A 218 -19.26 27.47 18.83
CA ARG A 218 -18.32 26.32 18.85
C ARG A 218 -16.84 26.66 18.69
N SER A 219 -16.49 27.91 18.41
CA SER A 219 -15.08 28.34 18.31
C SER A 219 -14.32 28.36 19.64
N GLN A 220 -14.99 28.20 20.78
CA GLN A 220 -14.33 28.15 22.10
C GLN A 220 -14.05 26.74 22.64
N SER A 221 -14.59 25.66 22.05
CA SER A 221 -14.36 24.29 22.58
C SER A 221 -13.37 23.46 21.78
N ARG A 222 -12.90 23.93 20.62
CA ARG A 222 -11.97 23.17 19.75
C ARG A 222 -10.49 23.43 20.03
N GLN A 223 -10.13 24.44 20.83
CA GLN A 223 -8.73 24.74 21.14
C GLN A 223 -8.11 23.83 22.22
N LEU A 224 -8.89 22.95 22.87
CA LEU A 224 -8.37 22.11 23.96
C LEU A 224 -8.02 20.68 23.55
N ASP A 225 -8.28 20.24 22.31
CA ASP A 225 -8.17 18.82 21.96
C ASP A 225 -7.10 18.50 20.89
N GLU A 226 -6.45 19.50 20.28
CA GLU A 226 -5.37 19.27 19.30
C GLU A 226 -3.99 19.02 19.94
N LEU A 227 -3.84 19.27 21.26
CA LEU A 227 -2.60 18.95 22.00
C LEU A 227 -2.65 17.60 22.73
N SER A 228 -3.76 16.86 22.65
CA SER A 228 -3.95 15.57 23.33
C SER A 228 -3.44 14.36 22.50
N LEU A 229 -2.81 14.61 21.35
CA LEU A 229 -2.32 13.57 20.44
C LEU A 229 -0.81 13.26 20.57
N GLN A 230 -0.11 13.86 21.55
CA GLN A 230 1.32 13.60 21.78
C GLN A 230 1.63 12.82 23.08
N SER A 231 0.64 12.39 23.84
CA SER A 231 0.85 11.71 25.12
C SER A 231 0.19 10.33 25.16
N PHE A 232 0.75 9.36 24.45
CA PHE A 232 0.63 7.96 24.87
C PHE A 232 1.81 7.65 25.81
N GLU A 233 1.76 8.19 27.02
CA GLU A 233 2.54 7.63 28.12
C GLU A 233 1.87 6.32 28.53
N ILE A 234 2.62 5.23 28.40
CA ILE A 234 2.25 3.92 28.90
C ILE A 234 2.26 4.01 30.43
N ALA A 235 1.09 4.03 31.06
CA ALA A 235 0.98 3.95 32.51
C ALA A 235 1.56 2.62 33.00
N GLY A 236 2.70 2.67 33.70
CA GLY A 236 3.31 1.52 34.39
C GLY A 236 4.83 1.40 34.33
N GLY A 237 5.55 2.28 33.64
CA GLY A 237 7.01 2.34 33.74
C GLY A 237 7.45 3.24 34.89
N GLU A 238 7.71 2.69 36.07
CA GLU A 238 8.52 3.40 37.06
C GLU A 238 9.88 3.70 36.43
N PRO A 239 10.36 4.96 36.40
CA PRO A 239 11.73 5.24 36.03
C PRO A 239 12.63 4.66 37.11
N CYS A 240 13.28 3.53 36.79
CA CYS A 240 14.45 3.09 37.53
C CYS A 240 15.51 4.17 37.30
N GLU A 241 15.90 4.86 38.36
CA GLU A 241 17.10 5.69 38.39
C GLU A 241 18.28 4.77 38.13
N ASP A 242 18.69 4.64 36.87
CA ASP A 242 19.99 4.08 36.54
C ASP A 242 21.04 5.10 36.99
N GLU A 243 21.54 4.88 38.21
CA GLU A 243 22.81 5.39 38.69
C GLU A 243 23.86 5.12 37.60
N PHE A 244 24.24 6.19 36.89
CA PHE A 244 25.41 6.17 36.01
C PHE A 244 26.63 5.85 36.88
N PHE A 245 27.03 4.58 36.88
CA PHE A 245 28.35 4.17 37.31
C PHE A 245 29.37 4.77 36.34
N GLU A 246 29.99 5.88 36.74
CA GLU A 246 31.27 6.30 36.19
C GLU A 246 32.32 5.25 36.54
N CYS A 247 32.56 4.32 35.62
CA CYS A 247 33.75 3.47 35.67
C CYS A 247 34.96 4.25 35.18
N ASP A 248 35.73 4.69 36.17
CA ASP A 248 37.17 4.89 36.20
C ASP A 248 37.92 4.07 35.12
N GLU A 249 38.40 4.75 34.07
CA GLU A 249 39.46 4.22 33.21
C GLU A 249 40.79 4.86 33.59
N GLY A 250 41.50 4.14 34.46
CA GLY A 250 42.93 4.34 34.70
C GLY A 250 43.69 4.20 33.38
N SER A 251 44.28 5.31 32.93
CA SER A 251 45.38 5.28 31.99
C SER A 251 46.69 5.23 32.77
N SER A 252 47.39 4.12 32.55
CA SER A 252 48.78 3.89 32.89
C SER A 252 49.68 5.00 32.35
N ASP A 253 50.43 5.65 33.23
CA ASP A 253 51.69 6.30 32.86
C ASP A 253 52.80 5.70 33.71
N THR A 254 53.56 4.80 33.09
CA THR A 254 54.86 4.35 33.60
C THR A 254 55.92 5.26 33.01
N GLY A 255 56.38 6.20 33.84
CA GLY A 255 57.57 7.03 33.67
C GLY A 255 58.09 7.41 35.04
#